data_AF-A0A225UX65-F1
#
_entry.id   AF-A0A225UX65-F1
#
_cell.length_a   1.000
_cell.length_b   1.000
_cell.length_c   1.000
_cell.angle_alpha   90.00
_cell.angle_beta   90.00
_cell.angle_gamma   90.00
#
_symmetry.space_group_name_H-M   'P 1'
#
loop_
_entity.id
_entity.type
_entity.pdbx_description
1 polymer ?
#
loop_
_entity_poly.entity_id
_entity_poly.type
_entity_poly.pdbx_seq_one_letter_code
_entity_poly.pdbx_strand_id
1 'polypeptide(L)'
;MNRPNPVRTAKPSTVPRELLDMLPKQGHKTLCMRYLSKKGCTGPTQGHCFDPNRAHFKPLALPADAKAYIDKNFNGLASEYADL
;
A
#
# COMPACT_ATOMS: atom_id res chain seq x y z
N MET A 1 -20.19 -0.01 -23.77
CA MET A 1 -20.16 -1.19 -22.88
C MET A 1 -19.25 -0.87 -21.68
N ASN A 2 -19.82 -0.64 -20.50
CA ASN A 2 -19.06 -0.44 -19.26
C ASN A 2 -18.54 -1.81 -18.79
N ARG A 3 -17.22 -2.06 -18.88
CA ARG A 3 -16.61 -3.25 -18.30
C ARG A 3 -16.80 -3.20 -16.78
N PRO A 4 -17.45 -4.19 -16.15
CA PRO A 4 -17.43 -4.26 -14.69
C PRO A 4 -15.97 -4.39 -14.28
N ASN A 5 -15.48 -3.39 -13.54
CA ASN A 5 -14.18 -3.44 -12.90
C ASN A 5 -14.18 -4.72 -12.03
N PRO A 6 -13.31 -5.71 -12.28
CA PRO A 6 -13.32 -6.92 -11.49
C PRO A 6 -13.14 -6.47 -10.04
N VAL A 7 -14.13 -6.80 -9.20
CA VAL A 7 -14.01 -6.69 -7.75
C VAL A 7 -12.80 -7.53 -7.41
N ARG A 8 -11.64 -6.87 -7.31
CA ARG A 8 -10.38 -7.51 -6.96
C ARG A 8 -10.61 -7.97 -5.54
N THR A 9 -10.99 -9.23 -5.42
CA THR A 9 -11.03 -9.98 -4.17
C THR A 9 -9.84 -9.51 -3.37
N ALA A 10 -10.14 -8.77 -2.30
CA ALA A 10 -9.13 -8.30 -1.38
C ALA A 10 -8.55 -9.57 -0.78
N LYS A 11 -7.50 -10.11 -1.42
CA LYS A 11 -6.74 -11.23 -0.89
C LYS A 11 -6.46 -10.84 0.56
N PRO A 12 -6.83 -11.67 1.54
CA PRO A 12 -6.58 -11.37 2.94
C PRO A 12 -5.13 -11.01 3.01
N SER A 13 -4.86 -9.76 3.36
CA SER A 13 -3.52 -9.23 3.30
C SER A 13 -2.75 -9.99 4.38
N THR A 14 -1.99 -11.01 3.98
CA THR A 14 -1.05 -11.76 4.82
C THR A 14 0.14 -10.86 5.19
N VAL A 15 -0.15 -9.62 5.54
CA VAL A 15 0.84 -8.68 6.03
C VAL A 15 0.97 -9.01 7.51
N PRO A 16 2.14 -9.45 7.97
CA PRO A 16 2.34 -9.72 9.38
C PRO A 16 2.06 -8.45 10.20
N ARG A 17 1.40 -8.61 11.34
CA ARG A 17 1.07 -7.48 12.24
C ARG A 17 2.31 -6.69 12.64
N GLU A 18 3.44 -7.37 12.78
CA GLU A 18 4.74 -6.79 13.10
C GLU A 18 5.16 -5.77 12.04
N LEU A 19 5.02 -6.13 10.76
CA LEU A 19 5.26 -5.22 9.64
C LEU A 19 4.30 -4.03 9.66
N LEU A 20 3.03 -4.26 10.01
CA LEU A 20 2.06 -3.18 10.16
C LEU A 20 2.37 -2.22 11.29
N ASP A 21 3.01 -2.71 12.34
CA ASP A 21 3.39 -1.89 13.47
C ASP A 21 4.64 -1.05 13.18
N MET A 22 5.60 -1.63 12.47
CA MET A 22 6.80 -0.92 11.96
C MET A 22 6.47 0.07 10.85
N LEU A 23 5.35 -0.11 10.14
CA LEU A 23 4.96 0.81 9.09
C LEU A 23 4.63 2.18 9.66
N PRO A 24 5.03 3.26 8.97
CA PRO A 24 4.64 4.60 9.33
C PRO A 24 3.11 4.73 9.33
N LYS A 25 2.58 5.39 10.35
CA LYS A 25 1.16 5.65 10.56
C LYS A 25 0.93 7.16 10.48
N GLN A 26 -0.06 7.58 9.70
CA GLN A 26 -0.49 8.97 9.64
C GLN A 26 -1.76 9.10 10.50
N GLY A 27 -1.58 9.60 11.73
CA GLY A 27 -2.64 9.59 12.74
C GLY A 27 -3.04 8.16 13.08
N HIS A 28 -4.31 7.81 12.83
CA HIS A 28 -4.86 6.47 13.12
C HIS A 28 -4.82 5.52 11.92
N LYS A 29 -4.22 5.93 10.80
CA LYS A 29 -4.19 5.14 9.55
C LYS A 29 -2.79 4.66 9.25
N THR A 30 -2.63 3.37 9.02
CA THR A 30 -1.35 2.79 8.60
C THR A 30 -1.10 3.11 7.13
N LEU A 31 0.17 3.23 6.75
CA LEU A 31 0.54 3.38 5.34
C LEU A 31 -0.06 2.27 4.46
N CYS A 32 -0.58 2.67 3.29
CA CYS A 32 -0.96 1.75 2.24
C CYS A 32 0.27 1.34 1.43
N MET A 33 0.78 0.13 1.65
CA MET A 33 1.92 -0.39 0.89
C MET A 33 1.66 -0.46 -0.62
N ARG A 34 0.43 -0.78 -1.05
CA ARG A 34 0.04 -0.77 -2.47
C ARG A 34 0.17 0.60 -3.11
N TYR A 35 0.01 1.68 -2.34
CA TYR A 35 0.17 3.04 -2.85
C TYR A 35 1.62 3.33 -3.22
N LEU A 36 2.58 2.84 -2.43
CA LEU A 36 4.01 2.97 -2.75
C LEU A 36 4.49 1.97 -3.80
N SER A 37 3.68 0.99 -4.17
CA SER A 37 4.07 -0.08 -5.08
C SER A 37 3.86 0.32 -6.54
N LYS A 38 4.62 -0.28 -7.47
CA LYS A 38 4.41 -0.10 -8.92
C LYS A 38 3.01 -0.48 -9.38
N LYS A 39 2.37 -1.44 -8.68
CA LYS A 39 0.99 -1.84 -8.93
C LYS A 39 -0.01 -0.70 -8.74
N GLY A 40 0.32 0.28 -7.89
CA GLY A 40 -0.58 1.32 -7.45
C GLY A 40 -1.72 0.80 -6.56
N CYS A 41 -2.30 1.71 -5.79
CA CYS A 41 -3.54 1.43 -5.08
C CYS A 41 -4.73 1.84 -5.94
N THR A 42 -5.58 0.86 -6.29
CA THR A 42 -6.87 1.09 -6.96
C THR A 42 -7.93 1.51 -5.94
N GLY A 43 -7.65 2.60 -5.24
CA GLY A 43 -8.61 3.25 -4.35
C GLY A 43 -9.85 3.75 -5.12
N PRO A 44 -11.00 3.90 -4.44
CA PRO A 44 -12.21 4.45 -5.08
C PRO A 44 -12.05 5.92 -5.49
N THR A 45 -11.08 6.63 -4.90
CA THR A 45 -10.81 8.05 -5.16
C THR A 45 -9.31 8.31 -5.05
N GLN A 46 -8.77 9.27 -5.82
CA GLN A 46 -7.37 9.68 -5.69
C GLN A 46 -7.07 10.08 -4.23
N GLY A 47 -6.03 9.50 -3.64
CA GLY A 47 -5.66 9.74 -2.24
C GLY A 47 -6.38 8.88 -1.19
N HIS A 48 -7.39 8.08 -1.57
CA HIS A 48 -8.09 7.21 -0.64
C HIS A 48 -7.83 5.74 -0.91
N CYS A 49 -7.41 4.99 0.10
CA CYS A 49 -7.37 3.54 0.01
C CYS A 49 -8.80 2.98 0.03
N PHE A 50 -9.00 1.78 -0.51
CA PHE A 50 -10.25 1.03 -0.31
C PHE A 50 -10.47 0.69 1.18
N ASP A 51 -9.38 0.57 1.93
CA ASP A 51 -9.38 0.26 3.35
C ASP A 51 -9.39 1.56 4.19
N PRO A 52 -10.39 1.79 5.07
CA PRO A 52 -10.48 3.02 5.86
C PRO A 52 -9.34 3.17 6.88
N ASN A 53 -8.72 2.05 7.28
CA ASN A 53 -7.58 2.00 8.18
C ASN A 53 -6.24 2.29 7.47
N ARG A 54 -6.26 2.51 6.16
CA ARG A 54 -5.07 2.75 5.34
C ARG A 54 -5.08 4.17 4.77
N ALA A 55 -3.92 4.82 4.80
CA ALA A 55 -3.74 6.13 4.20
C ALA A 55 -2.74 6.08 3.05
N HIS A 56 -3.00 6.90 2.03
CA HIS A 56 -2.06 7.18 0.95
C HIS A 56 -1.26 8.41 1.34
N PHE A 57 0.01 8.20 1.68
CA PHE A 57 0.95 9.26 1.94
C PHE A 57 2.36 8.77 1.64
N LYS A 58 3.28 9.69 1.38
CA LYS A 58 4.70 9.38 1.29
C LYS A 58 5.28 9.46 2.70
N PRO A 59 5.68 8.35 3.33
CA PRO A 59 6.36 8.45 4.62
C PRO A 59 7.75 9.07 4.43
N LEU A 60 8.33 9.59 5.51
CA LEU A 60 9.70 10.10 5.47
C LEU A 60 10.73 8.97 5.38
N ALA A 61 10.44 7.83 5.99
CA ALA A 61 11.26 6.63 5.96
C ALA A 61 10.35 5.40 5.84
N LEU A 62 10.77 4.43 5.03
CA LEU A 62 10.11 3.13 4.93
C LEU A 62 11.07 2.05 5.45
N PRO A 63 10.65 1.20 6.41
CA PRO A 63 11.52 0.13 6.88
C PRO A 63 11.84 -0.84 5.75
N ALA A 64 13.08 -1.34 5.74
CA ALA A 64 13.56 -2.29 4.72
C ALA A 64 12.66 -3.52 4.59
N ASP A 65 12.10 -3.99 5.71
CA ASP A 65 11.15 -5.10 5.76
C ASP A 65 9.88 -4.80 4.94
N ALA A 66 9.32 -3.60 5.10
CA ALA A 66 8.15 -3.17 4.32
C ALA A 66 8.48 -2.99 2.84
N LYS A 67 9.68 -2.48 2.51
CA LYS A 67 10.17 -2.36 1.14
C LYS A 67 10.31 -3.73 0.47
N ALA A 68 10.94 -4.69 1.16
CA ALA A 68 11.07 -6.07 0.68
C ALA A 68 9.71 -6.75 0.51
N TYR A 69 8.77 -6.50 1.44
CA TYR A 69 7.41 -7.00 1.32
C TYR A 69 6.70 -6.42 0.09
N ILE A 70 6.82 -5.11 -0.14
CA ILE A 70 6.26 -4.45 -1.32
C ILE A 70 6.86 -5.00 -2.60
N ASP A 71 8.18 -5.20 -2.62
CA ASP A 71 8.88 -5.73 -3.76
C ASP A 71 8.35 -7.11 -4.16
N LYS A 72 8.29 -8.01 -3.16
CA LYS A 72 7.85 -9.39 -3.34
C LYS A 72 6.36 -9.54 -3.65
N ASN A 73 5.48 -8.70 -3.09
CA ASN A 73 4.03 -8.87 -3.18
C ASN A 73 3.32 -7.93 -4.18
N PHE A 74 3.94 -6.79 -4.51
CA PHE A 74 3.31 -5.72 -5.29
C PHE A 74 4.15 -5.24 -6.48
N ASN A 75 5.05 -6.09 -6.99
CA ASN A 75 5.88 -5.83 -8.18
C ASN A 75 6.90 -4.71 -8.00
N GLY A 76 7.44 -4.52 -6.80
CA GLY A 76 8.41 -3.44 -6.55
C GLY A 76 7.80 -2.17 -6.01
N LEU A 77 8.65 -1.39 -5.37
CA LEU A 77 8.37 0.00 -5.03
C LEU A 77 8.31 0.84 -6.32
N ALA A 78 7.38 1.80 -6.40
CA ALA A 78 7.32 2.70 -7.54
C ALA A 78 8.56 3.60 -7.57
N SER A 79 8.96 4.03 -8.76
CA SER A 79 10.20 4.82 -8.94
C SER A 79 10.18 6.13 -8.14
N GLU A 80 9.01 6.74 -7.95
CA GLU A 80 8.81 7.96 -7.14
C GLU A 80 9.10 7.76 -5.65
N TYR A 81 9.10 6.50 -5.22
CA TYR A 81 9.30 6.07 -3.84
C TYR A 81 10.56 5.23 -3.68
N ALA A 82 11.35 5.00 -4.74
CA ALA A 82 12.55 4.14 -4.69
C ALA A 82 13.60 4.61 -3.67
N ASP A 83 13.58 5.90 -3.35
CA ASP A 83 14.39 6.62 -2.36
C ASP A 83 13.99 6.35 -0.88
N LEU A 84 12.79 5.82 -0.65
CA LEU A 84 12.31 5.41 0.69
C LEU A 84 12.96 4.09 1.15
#